data_AF-A0AAW0GWM5-F1
#
_entry.id   AF-A0AAW0GWM5-F1
#
_cell.length_a   1.000
_cell.length_b   1.000
_cell.length_c   1.000
_cell.angle_alpha   90.00
_cell.angle_beta   90.00
_cell.angle_gamma   90.00
#
_symmetry.space_group_name_H-M   'P 1'
#
loop_
_entity.id
_entity.type
_entity.pdbx_description
1 polymer ?
#
loop_
_entity_poly.entity_id
_entity_poly.type
_entity_poly.pdbx_seq_one_letter_code
_entity_poly.pdbx_strand_id
1 'polypeptide(L)'
;MYALLLFGGPVSVNHIGGGLTVGTRETFVKLKAWPRIGILVNQLRRLLDVQLARCVEDGSTLAMGGKNPVIQAMLSLLTNDGLSA
;
A
#
# COMPACT_ATOMS: atom_id res chain seq x y z
N MET A 1 -9.53 -3.65 -6.25
CA MET A 1 -8.44 -4.67 -6.17
C MET A 1 -7.24 -4.20 -5.34
N TYR A 2 -6.88 -2.91 -5.35
CA TYR A 2 -5.67 -2.39 -4.68
C TYR A 2 -5.80 -2.18 -3.17
N ALA A 3 -7.03 -2.12 -2.65
CA ALA A 3 -7.26 -2.06 -1.21
C ALA A 3 -6.69 -3.29 -0.46
N LEU A 4 -6.79 -4.49 -1.05
CA LEU A 4 -6.22 -5.70 -0.46
C LEU A 4 -4.68 -5.64 -0.40
N LEU A 5 -4.05 -4.98 -1.38
CA LEU A 5 -2.60 -4.78 -1.41
C LEU A 5 -2.11 -3.79 -0.34
N LEU A 6 -2.89 -2.74 -0.09
CA LEU A 6 -2.55 -1.69 0.88
C LEU A 6 -2.90 -2.07 2.32
N PHE A 7 -4.02 -2.75 2.54
CA PHE A 7 -4.56 -3.03 3.87
C PHE A 7 -4.61 -4.52 4.23
N GLY A 8 -4.27 -5.41 3.30
CA GLY A 8 -4.21 -6.85 3.58
C GLY A 8 -2.96 -7.26 4.35
N GLY A 9 -2.58 -8.54 4.24
CA GLY A 9 -1.39 -9.09 4.88
C GLY A 9 -0.07 -8.61 4.27
N PRO A 10 1.06 -9.22 4.68
CA PRO A 10 2.37 -8.92 4.10
C PRO A 10 2.37 -9.16 2.59
N VAL A 11 2.96 -8.22 1.85
CA VAL A 11 2.99 -8.22 0.39
C VAL A 11 4.36 -8.70 -0.08
N SER A 12 4.39 -9.80 -0.81
CA SER A 12 5.59 -10.37 -1.43
C SER A 12 5.55 -10.27 -2.95
N VAL A 13 6.63 -9.77 -3.54
CA VAL A 13 6.75 -9.54 -4.99
C VAL A 13 7.50 -10.70 -5.63
N ASN A 14 6.81 -11.51 -6.44
CA ASN A 14 7.44 -12.55 -7.23
C ASN A 14 7.96 -11.97 -8.55
N HIS A 15 9.26 -11.66 -8.58
CA HIS A 15 9.94 -11.10 -9.74
C HIS A 15 10.05 -12.09 -10.92
N ILE A 16 10.08 -13.39 -10.65
CA ILE A 16 10.29 -14.44 -11.68
C ILE A 16 8.96 -14.77 -12.38
N GLY A 17 7.85 -14.80 -11.63
CA GLY A 17 6.52 -15.14 -12.14
C GLY A 17 5.63 -13.95 -12.54
N GLY A 18 6.10 -12.71 -12.34
CA GLY A 18 5.32 -11.50 -12.66
C GLY A 18 4.01 -11.39 -11.86
N GLY A 19 4.07 -11.67 -10.56
CA GLY A 19 2.88 -11.69 -9.70
C GLY A 19 3.15 -11.14 -8.29
N LEU A 20 2.10 -10.67 -7.65
CA LEU A 20 2.11 -10.27 -6.25
C LEU A 20 1.36 -11.28 -5.39
N THR A 21 1.85 -11.49 -4.17
CA THR A 21 1.18 -12.32 -3.18
C THR A 21 0.90 -11.47 -1.94
N VAL A 22 -0.33 -11.50 -1.44
CA VAL A 22 -0.75 -10.81 -0.22
C VAL A 22 -1.19 -11.85 0.79
N GLY A 23 -0.55 -11.89 1.96
CA GLY A 23 -0.95 -12.77 3.06
C GLY A 23 0.17 -13.66 3.60
N THR A 24 -0.19 -14.51 4.56
CA THR A 24 0.72 -15.44 5.25
C THR A 24 0.75 -16.80 4.54
N ARG A 25 1.65 -17.71 4.97
CA ARG A 25 1.82 -19.03 4.33
C ARG A 25 0.53 -19.86 4.23
N GLU A 26 -0.41 -19.64 5.14
CA GLU A 26 -1.66 -20.41 5.22
C GLU A 26 -2.82 -19.74 4.47
N THR A 27 -2.83 -18.41 4.39
CA THR A 27 -3.86 -17.64 3.70
C THR A 27 -3.21 -16.57 2.84
N PHE A 28 -3.12 -16.83 1.53
CA PHE A 28 -2.54 -15.90 0.57
C PHE A 28 -3.44 -15.67 -0.64
N VAL A 29 -3.43 -14.45 -1.15
CA VAL A 29 -4.08 -14.04 -2.39
C VAL A 29 -3.01 -13.73 -3.42
N LYS A 30 -3.02 -14.46 -4.54
CA LYS A 30 -2.13 -14.21 -5.68
C LYS A 30 -2.82 -13.25 -6.66
N LEU A 31 -2.16 -12.14 -6.95
CA LEU A 31 -2.61 -11.12 -7.88
C LEU A 31 -1.65 -11.09 -9.06
N LYS A 32 -2.19 -11.11 -10.28
CA LYS A 32 -1.40 -10.89 -11.50
C LYS A 32 -1.19 -9.37 -11.63
N ALA A 33 -0.07 -8.88 -11.13
CA ALA A 33 0.30 -7.47 -11.15
C ALA A 33 1.79 -7.33 -11.44
N TRP A 34 2.16 -6.19 -12.03
CA TRP A 34 3.55 -5.93 -12.37
C TRP A 34 4.37 -5.75 -11.09
N PRO A 35 5.59 -6.31 -11.01
CA PRO A 35 6.46 -6.18 -9.83
C PRO A 35 6.63 -4.73 -9.34
N ARG A 36 6.65 -3.77 -10.28
CA ARG A 36 6.75 -2.33 -10.00
C ARG A 36 5.63 -1.80 -9.10
N ILE A 37 4.40 -2.30 -9.27
CA ILE A 37 3.25 -1.93 -8.44
C ILE A 37 3.42 -2.44 -7.01
N GLY A 38 3.97 -3.65 -6.84
CA GLY A 38 4.22 -4.17 -5.50
C GLY A 38 5.28 -3.41 -4.74
N ILE A 39 6.34 -2.97 -5.43
CA ILE A 39 7.37 -2.11 -4.84
C ILE A 39 6.76 -0.77 -4.43
N LEU A 40 5.94 -0.15 -5.29
CA LEU A 40 5.26 1.11 -4.99
C LEU A 40 4.36 0.98 -3.75
N VAL A 41 3.52 -0.05 -3.71
CA VAL A 41 2.63 -0.29 -2.57
C VAL A 41 3.41 -0.53 -1.29
N ASN A 42 4.47 -1.35 -1.32
CA ASN A 42 5.31 -1.58 -0.15
C ASN A 42 5.96 -0.29 0.37
N GLN A 43 6.43 0.57 -0.53
CA GLN A 43 6.99 1.86 -0.15
C GLN A 43 5.94 2.79 0.46
N LEU A 44 4.73 2.85 -0.11
CA LEU A 44 3.64 3.67 0.43
C LEU A 44 3.19 3.20 1.82
N ARG A 45 3.10 1.87 2.05
CA ARG A 45 2.78 1.29 3.36
C ARG A 45 3.81 1.71 4.40
N ARG A 46 5.10 1.59 4.08
CA ARG A 46 6.20 2.02 4.96
C ARG A 46 6.13 3.51 5.29
N LEU A 47 5.84 4.36 4.30
CA LEU A 47 5.72 5.80 4.52
C LEU A 47 4.52 6.14 5.41
N LEU A 48 3.39 5.44 5.23
CA LEU A 48 2.23 5.58 6.10
C LEU A 48 2.53 5.14 7.53
N ASP A 49 3.20 4.00 7.72
CA ASP A 49 3.58 3.49 9.04
C ASP A 49 4.46 4.49 9.81
N VAL A 50 5.43 5.11 9.14
CA VAL A 50 6.28 6.16 9.75
C VAL A 50 5.45 7.39 10.16
N GLN A 51 4.48 7.80 9.34
CA GLN A 51 3.61 8.93 9.65
C GLN A 51 2.68 8.60 10.83
N LEU A 52 2.13 7.39 10.88
CA LEU A 52 1.29 6.92 11.98
C LEU A 52 2.09 6.82 13.29
N ALA A 53 3.31 6.29 13.25
CA ALA A 53 4.18 6.22 14.42
C ALA A 53 4.45 7.62 15.00
N ARG A 54 4.75 8.60 14.14
CA ARG A 54 4.93 10.00 14.56
C ARG A 54 3.65 10.60 15.17
N CYS A 55 2.49 10.33 14.60
CA CYS A 55 1.22 10.81 15.17
C CYS A 55 0.92 10.20 16.54
N VAL A 56 1.29 8.93 16.76
CA VAL A 56 1.17 8.28 18.07
C VAL A 56 2.13 8.94 19.08
N GLU A 57 3.37 9.22 18.68
CA GLU A 57 4.38 9.87 19.52
C GLU A 57 4.00 11.33 19.88
N ASP A 58 3.56 12.11 18.91
CA ASP A 58 3.21 13.53 19.08
C ASP A 58 1.80 13.74 19.70
N GLY A 59 0.99 12.68 19.82
CA GLY A 59 -0.41 12.78 20.25
C GLY A 59 -1.29 13.62 19.32
N SER A 60 -0.80 13.93 18.12
CA SER A 60 -1.48 14.77 17.14
C SER A 60 -2.31 13.90 16.19
N THR A 61 -3.47 14.40 15.78
CA THR A 61 -4.22 13.77 14.69
C THR A 61 -3.43 13.96 13.40
N LEU A 62 -3.37 12.90 12.57
CA LEU A 62 -2.92 13.05 11.19
C LEU A 62 -3.70 14.23 10.59
N ALA A 63 -3.00 15.30 10.23
CA ALA A 63 -3.61 16.51 9.70
C ALA A 63 -4.29 16.17 8.36
N MET A 64 -5.55 15.72 8.43
CA MET A 64 -6.38 15.33 7.28
C MET A 64 -6.62 16.52 6.34
N GLY A 65 -6.39 17.76 6.83
CA GLY A 65 -6.49 19.01 6.07
C GLY A 65 -5.21 19.43 5.34
N GLY A 66 -4.05 18.85 5.68
CA GLY A 66 -2.82 19.06 4.92
C GLY A 66 -2.75 18.04 3.79
N LYS A 67 -2.41 18.46 2.56
CA LYS A 67 -2.20 17.57 1.40
C LYS A 67 -1.05 16.60 1.68
N ASN A 68 -1.28 15.55 2.47
CA ASN A 68 -0.28 14.54 2.74
C ASN A 68 -0.10 13.73 1.43
N PRO A 69 1.06 13.84 0.76
CA PRO A 69 1.25 13.24 -0.56
C PRO A 69 1.14 11.71 -0.51
N VAL A 70 1.43 11.10 0.64
CA VAL A 70 1.31 9.65 0.84
C VAL A 70 -0.15 9.23 0.85
N ILE A 71 -0.99 9.93 1.62
CA ILE A 71 -2.43 9.65 1.69
C ILE A 71 -3.08 9.91 0.31
N GLN A 72 -2.72 11.00 -0.36
CA GLN A 72 -3.20 11.30 -1.71
C GLN A 72 -2.82 10.22 -2.72
N ALA A 73 -1.56 9.75 -2.71
CA ALA A 73 -1.12 8.68 -3.60
C ALA A 73 -1.87 7.36 -3.32
N MET A 74 -2.08 7.00 -2.04
CA MET A 74 -2.86 5.82 -1.68
C MET A 74 -4.32 5.94 -2.10
N LEU A 75 -4.93 7.11 -1.94
CA LEU A 75 -6.29 7.39 -2.40
C LEU A 75 -6.39 7.28 -3.92
N SER A 76 -5.48 7.89 -4.69
CA SER A 76 -5.49 7.78 -6.16
C SER A 76 -5.34 6.34 -6.64
N LEU A 77 -4.51 5.52 -5.98
CA LEU A 77 -4.39 4.10 -6.29
C LEU A 77 -5.67 3.31 -5.97
N LEU A 78 -6.39 3.68 -4.90
CA LEU A 78 -7.66 3.05 -4.52
C LEU A 78 -8.78 3.44 -5.48
N THR A 79 -8.91 4.75 -5.76
CA THR A 79 -10.00 5.31 -6.57
C THR A 79 -9.90 4.89 -8.02
N ASN A 80 -8.69 4.86 -8.58
CA ASN A 80 -8.51 4.45 -9.97
C ASN A 80 -8.17 2.96 -10.13
N ASP A 81 -8.20 2.18 -9.04
CA ASP A 81 -7.80 0.77 -9.04
C ASP A 81 -6.46 0.56 -9.80
N GLY A 82 -5.48 1.43 -9.52
CA GLY A 82 -4.15 1.45 -10.15
C GLY A 82 -4.12 1.64 -11.67
N LEU A 83 -5.24 2.00 -12.30
CA LEU A 83 -5.30 2.46 -13.69
C LEU A 83 -5.05 3.97 -13.71
N SER A 84 -4.41 4.47 -14.76
CA SER A 84 -4.50 5.91 -15.05
C SER A 84 -5.76 6.12 -15.89
N ALA A 85 -6.59 7.08 -15.50
CA ALA A 85 -7.59 7.63 -16.41
C ALA A 85 -6.89 8.28 -17.62
#